data_AF-A0A374JPJ9-F1
#
_entry.id   AF-A0A374JPJ9-F1
#
_cell.length_a   1.000
_cell.length_b   1.000
_cell.length_c   1.000
_cell.angle_alpha   90.00
_cell.angle_beta   90.00
_cell.angle_gamma   90.00
#
_symmetry.space_group_name_H-M   'P 1'
#
loop_
_entity.id
_entity.type
_entity.pdbx_description
1 polymer ?
#
loop_
_entity_poly.entity_id
_entity_poly.type
_entity_poly.pdbx_seq_one_letter_code
_entity_poly.pdbx_strand_id
1 'polypeptide(L)'
;MGLIAVNIIGLIMFILAIVMFVLADSMVGIAIGVAISVVWLTFTITANVHILKGRRSTEKLKDSARGHLFDAQIERLNRQYESIMSREEYFQENVEEGSGIRNLYEDIKQQAQSNMDSAIGFIQTYDYYTRPQPVYLDNLCRQGDELVRKFNILVEKMVDIDTNLSSLDMKYVDDVIECMNGMRQDVHSQGM
;
A
#
# COMPACT_ATOMS: atom_id res chain seq x y z
N MET A 1 6.27 -2.86 12.83
CA MET A 1 5.97 -4.04 13.66
C MET A 1 4.84 -4.93 13.12
N GLY A 2 4.10 -4.50 12.07
CA GLY A 2 2.96 -5.26 11.53
C GLY A 2 3.29 -6.66 10.97
N LEU A 3 4.42 -6.85 10.26
CA LEU A 3 4.72 -8.16 9.65
C LEU A 3 4.99 -9.28 10.68
N ILE A 4 5.62 -8.92 11.81
CA ILE A 4 5.90 -9.85 12.91
C ILE A 4 4.60 -10.15 13.66
N ALA A 5 3.79 -9.12 13.94
CA ALA A 5 2.48 -9.30 14.58
C ALA A 5 1.53 -10.16 13.73
N VAL A 6 1.45 -9.91 12.41
CA VAL A 6 0.61 -10.69 11.48
C VAL A 6 1.09 -12.15 11.38
N ASN A 7 2.40 -12.40 11.36
CA ASN A 7 2.92 -13.77 11.39
C ASN A 7 2.68 -14.47 12.73
N ILE A 8 2.78 -13.77 13.86
CA ILE A 8 2.53 -14.34 15.20
C ILE A 8 1.03 -14.65 15.37
N ILE A 9 0.15 -13.72 14.99
CA ILE A 9 -1.31 -13.92 15.01
C ILE A 9 -1.70 -15.06 14.07
N GLY A 10 -1.09 -15.13 12.88
CA GLY A 10 -1.28 -16.23 11.93
C GLY A 10 -0.86 -17.59 12.49
N LEU A 11 0.26 -17.66 13.21
CA LEU A 11 0.73 -18.89 13.87
C LEU A 11 -0.23 -19.34 14.98
N ILE A 12 -0.70 -18.41 15.82
CA ILE A 12 -1.64 -18.70 16.91
C ILE A 12 -2.97 -19.21 16.35
N MET A 13 -3.50 -18.56 15.32
CA MET A 13 -4.74 -18.96 14.65
C MET A 13 -4.61 -20.32 13.94
N PHE A 14 -3.45 -20.62 13.34
CA PHE A 14 -3.17 -21.92 12.73
C PHE A 14 -3.15 -23.06 13.76
N ILE A 15 -2.53 -22.83 14.92
CA ILE A 15 -2.54 -23.78 16.04
C ILE A 15 -3.97 -23.99 16.55
N LEU A 16 -4.76 -22.92 16.71
CA LEU A 16 -6.17 -23.01 17.12
C LEU A 16 -7.04 -23.76 16.11
N ALA A 17 -6.80 -23.58 14.81
CA ALA A 17 -7.49 -24.31 13.74
C ALA A 17 -7.17 -25.82 13.79
N ILE A 18 -5.92 -26.19 14.04
CA ILE A 18 -5.52 -27.60 14.24
C ILE A 18 -6.18 -28.18 15.49
N VAL A 19 -6.22 -27.43 16.60
CA VAL A 19 -6.88 -27.88 17.84
C VAL A 19 -8.38 -28.09 17.63
N MET A 20 -9.05 -27.17 16.94
CA MET A 20 -10.48 -27.30 16.58
C MET A 20 -10.72 -28.48 15.62
N PHE A 21 -9.78 -28.77 14.73
CA PHE A 21 -9.83 -29.90 13.80
C PHE A 21 -9.67 -31.25 14.50
N VAL A 22 -8.81 -31.34 15.52
CA VAL A 22 -8.64 -32.55 16.36
C VAL A 22 -9.87 -32.81 17.25
N LEU A 23 -10.60 -31.76 17.62
CA LEU A 23 -11.81 -31.85 18.46
C LEU A 23 -13.11 -32.07 17.66
N ALA A 24 -13.06 -32.01 16.33
CA ALA A 24 -14.23 -32.17 15.48
C ALA A 24 -14.56 -33.66 15.24
N ASP A 25 -15.51 -34.20 16.01
CA ASP A 25 -15.98 -35.59 15.91
C ASP A 25 -16.79 -35.91 14.62
N SER A 26 -16.89 -34.98 13.67
CA SER A 26 -17.67 -35.16 12.44
C SER A 26 -16.88 -34.81 11.18
N MET A 27 -17.04 -35.66 10.15
CA MET A 27 -16.48 -35.42 8.81
C MET A 27 -16.90 -34.07 8.22
N VAL A 28 -18.08 -33.56 8.60
CA VAL A 28 -18.59 -32.25 8.16
C VAL A 28 -17.80 -31.11 8.82
N GLY A 29 -17.49 -31.20 10.12
CA GLY A 29 -16.67 -30.21 10.82
C GLY A 29 -15.24 -30.14 10.28
N ILE A 30 -14.66 -31.31 9.96
CA ILE A 30 -13.35 -31.44 9.30
C ILE A 30 -13.34 -30.73 7.94
N ALA A 31 -14.35 -30.96 7.09
CA ALA A 31 -14.43 -30.36 5.76
C ALA A 31 -14.56 -28.82 5.82
N ILE A 32 -15.38 -28.30 6.74
CA ILE A 32 -15.57 -26.85 6.91
C ILE A 32 -14.30 -26.19 7.46
N GLY A 33 -13.63 -26.83 8.42
CA GLY A 33 -12.36 -26.33 8.99
C GLY A 33 -11.24 -26.23 7.94
N VAL A 34 -11.15 -27.22 7.05
CA VAL A 34 -10.20 -27.19 5.93
C VAL A 34 -10.51 -26.06 4.96
N ALA A 35 -11.78 -25.88 4.59
CA ALA A 35 -12.19 -24.81 3.68
C ALA A 35 -11.84 -23.42 4.23
N ILE A 36 -12.15 -23.15 5.50
CA ILE A 36 -11.83 -21.88 6.16
C ILE A 36 -10.31 -21.68 6.23
N SER A 37 -9.54 -22.73 6.52
CA SER A 37 -8.07 -22.66 6.57
C SER A 37 -7.46 -22.34 5.21
N VAL A 38 -8.00 -22.87 4.12
CA VAL A 38 -7.54 -22.58 2.76
C VAL A 38 -7.85 -21.14 2.35
N VAL A 39 -9.06 -20.65 2.64
CA VAL A 39 -9.45 -19.26 2.39
C VAL A 39 -8.58 -18.29 3.21
N TRP A 40 -8.30 -18.62 4.46
CA TRP A 40 -7.42 -17.82 5.31
C TRP A 40 -5.96 -17.82 4.85
N LEU A 41 -5.44 -18.99 4.45
CA LEU A 41 -4.08 -19.13 3.93
C LEU A 41 -3.89 -18.31 2.66
N THR A 42 -4.86 -18.36 1.75
CA THR A 42 -4.83 -17.57 0.51
C THR A 42 -4.91 -16.07 0.79
N PHE A 43 -5.74 -15.62 1.74
CA PHE A 43 -5.76 -14.23 2.20
C PHE A 43 -4.42 -13.78 2.79
N THR A 44 -3.83 -14.59 3.68
CA THR A 44 -2.55 -14.30 4.34
C THR A 44 -1.39 -14.23 3.35
N ILE A 45 -1.33 -15.17 2.40
CA ILE A 45 -0.33 -15.16 1.32
C ILE A 45 -0.50 -13.92 0.45
N THR A 46 -1.74 -13.56 0.09
CA THR A 46 -2.02 -12.38 -0.74
C THR A 46 -1.60 -11.08 -0.05
N ALA A 47 -1.94 -10.92 1.23
CA ALA A 47 -1.54 -9.77 2.04
C ALA A 47 0.00 -9.67 2.19
N ASN A 48 0.65 -10.80 2.47
CA ASN A 48 2.10 -10.86 2.58
C ASN A 48 2.81 -10.60 1.24
N VAL A 49 2.28 -11.10 0.12
CA VAL A 49 2.82 -10.83 -1.22
C VAL A 49 2.69 -9.36 -1.58
N HIS A 50 1.59 -8.70 -1.22
CA HIS A 50 1.41 -7.27 -1.48
C HIS A 50 2.50 -6.43 -0.79
N ILE A 51 2.79 -6.70 0.49
CA ILE A 51 3.80 -5.98 1.27
C ILE A 51 5.23 -6.34 0.83
N LEU A 52 5.50 -7.61 0.50
CA LEU A 52 6.83 -8.09 0.11
C LEU A 52 7.21 -7.67 -1.32
N LYS A 53 6.23 -7.55 -2.23
CA LYS A 53 6.46 -7.22 -3.65
C LYS A 53 6.92 -5.78 -3.83
N GLY A 54 6.34 -4.82 -3.09
CA GLY A 54 6.76 -3.42 -3.14
C GLY A 54 8.20 -3.21 -2.65
N ARG A 55 8.59 -3.83 -1.53
CA ARG A 55 9.92 -3.64 -0.90
C ARG A 55 11.04 -4.40 -1.61
N ARG A 56 10.77 -5.63 -2.09
CA ARG A 56 11.76 -6.47 -2.77
C ARG A 56 12.01 -6.04 -4.23
N SER A 57 11.05 -5.37 -4.85
CA SER A 57 11.16 -4.97 -6.25
C SER A 57 11.99 -3.70 -6.44
N THR A 58 11.92 -2.74 -5.50
CA THR A 58 12.78 -1.55 -5.55
C THR A 58 14.24 -1.84 -5.20
N GLU A 59 14.52 -2.72 -4.23
CA GLU A 59 15.88 -3.21 -3.96
C GLU A 59 16.50 -3.90 -5.18
N LYS A 60 15.75 -4.81 -5.83
CA LYS A 60 16.22 -5.49 -7.05
C LYS A 60 16.42 -4.57 -8.24
N LEU A 61 15.66 -3.47 -8.32
CA LEU A 61 15.85 -2.47 -9.37
C LEU A 61 17.07 -1.61 -9.11
N LYS A 62 17.29 -1.18 -7.87
CA LYS A 62 18.47 -0.40 -7.48
C LYS A 62 19.78 -1.15 -7.75
N ASP A 63 19.76 -2.48 -7.64
CA ASP A 63 20.92 -3.34 -7.95
C ASP A 63 21.02 -3.71 -9.45
N SER A 64 20.06 -3.30 -10.28
CA SER A 64 20.07 -3.56 -11.72
C SER A 64 20.74 -2.41 -12.47
N ALA A 65 21.54 -2.75 -13.50
CA ALA A 65 22.12 -1.77 -14.43
C ALA A 65 21.08 -0.81 -15.04
N ARG A 66 19.81 -1.23 -15.14
CA ARG A 66 18.70 -0.38 -15.60
C ARG A 66 18.17 0.56 -14.53
N GLY A 67 18.16 0.14 -13.26
CA GLY A 67 17.68 1.01 -12.17
C GLY A 67 18.66 2.13 -11.85
N HIS A 68 19.96 1.91 -12.02
CA HIS A 68 20.97 2.97 -11.84
C HIS A 68 20.75 4.20 -12.73
N LEU A 69 20.11 4.05 -13.89
CA LEU A 69 19.75 5.18 -14.76
C LEU A 69 18.64 6.07 -14.16
N PHE A 70 17.91 5.54 -13.18
CA PHE A 70 16.73 6.15 -12.58
C PHE A 70 16.82 6.22 -11.05
N ASP A 71 18.03 6.15 -10.48
CA ASP A 71 18.24 6.12 -9.03
C ASP A 71 17.54 7.31 -8.33
N ALA A 72 17.58 8.50 -8.92
CA ALA A 72 16.93 9.69 -8.39
C ALA A 72 15.40 9.55 -8.34
N GLN A 73 14.78 9.02 -9.38
CA GLN A 73 13.32 8.79 -9.43
C GLN A 73 12.91 7.68 -8.47
N ILE A 74 13.67 6.58 -8.43
CA ILE A 74 13.44 5.46 -7.49
C ILE A 74 13.54 5.95 -6.04
N GLU A 75 14.58 6.71 -5.70
CA GLU A 75 14.76 7.25 -4.36
C GLU A 75 13.64 8.23 -3.98
N ARG A 76 13.19 9.07 -4.93
CA ARG A 76 12.08 9.99 -4.69
C ARG A 76 10.77 9.24 -4.42
N LEU A 77 10.43 8.24 -5.22
CA LEU A 77 9.24 7.40 -5.02
C LEU A 77 9.31 6.64 -3.68
N ASN A 78 10.47 6.10 -3.33
CA ASN A 78 10.66 5.44 -2.02
C ASN A 78 10.45 6.42 -0.86
N ARG A 79 11.03 7.63 -0.92
CA ARG A 79 10.82 8.65 0.13
C ARG A 79 9.36 9.06 0.27
N GLN A 80 8.63 9.16 -0.84
CA GLN A 80 7.19 9.46 -0.81
C GLN A 80 6.41 8.33 -0.12
N TYR A 81 6.69 7.08 -0.49
CA TYR A 81 6.07 5.91 0.13
C TYR A 81 6.39 5.84 1.63
N GLU A 82 7.65 6.02 2.02
CA GLU A 82 8.08 6.03 3.42
C GLU A 82 7.43 7.15 4.22
N SER A 83 7.26 8.35 3.63
CA SER A 83 6.59 9.47 4.29
C SER A 83 5.11 9.17 4.60
N ILE A 84 4.43 8.41 3.75
CA ILE A 84 3.06 7.96 4.00
C ILE A 84 3.06 6.90 5.10
N MET A 85 3.89 5.86 4.94
CA MET A 85 3.96 4.74 5.87
C MET A 85 4.42 5.12 7.28
N SER A 86 5.21 6.19 7.44
CA SER A 86 5.69 6.64 8.75
C SER A 86 4.57 7.07 9.71
N ARG A 87 3.34 7.24 9.21
CA ARG A 87 2.17 7.63 10.00
C ARG A 87 1.20 6.49 10.26
N GLU A 88 1.55 5.27 9.85
CA GLU A 88 0.69 4.09 10.01
C GLU A 88 0.24 3.88 11.45
N GLU A 89 1.17 3.98 12.40
CA GLU A 89 0.87 3.82 13.83
C GLU A 89 -0.16 4.84 14.32
N TYR A 90 -0.04 6.11 13.92
CA TYR A 90 -1.00 7.15 14.27
C TYR A 90 -2.43 6.80 13.81
N PHE A 91 -2.60 6.41 12.54
CA PHE A 91 -3.92 6.05 12.00
C PHE A 91 -4.47 4.73 12.55
N GLN A 92 -3.60 3.79 12.93
CA GLN A 92 -4.03 2.52 13.49
C GLN A 92 -4.51 2.67 14.94
N GLU A 93 -3.88 3.56 15.71
CA GLU A 93 -4.16 3.74 17.14
C GLU A 93 -5.18 4.85 17.43
N ASN A 94 -5.14 5.96 16.69
CA ASN A 94 -5.90 7.18 17.03
C ASN A 94 -7.13 7.40 16.15
N VAL A 95 -7.28 6.62 15.06
CA VAL A 95 -8.41 6.75 14.14
C VAL A 95 -9.25 5.47 14.19
N GLU A 96 -10.56 5.65 14.40
CA GLU A 96 -11.52 4.55 14.55
C GLU A 96 -11.46 3.59 13.35
N GLU A 97 -11.46 2.29 13.65
CA GLU A 97 -11.45 1.22 12.67
C GLU A 97 -12.71 1.27 11.79
N GLY A 98 -12.53 1.21 10.46
CA GLY A 98 -13.62 1.32 9.51
C GLY A 98 -14.13 2.75 9.25
N SER A 99 -13.59 3.77 9.93
CA SER A 99 -13.93 5.16 9.63
C SER A 99 -13.50 5.56 8.22
N GLY A 100 -14.20 6.56 7.63
CA GLY A 100 -13.89 7.07 6.30
C GLY A 100 -12.44 7.58 6.18
N ILE A 101 -11.89 8.15 7.25
CA ILE A 101 -10.50 8.64 7.30
C ILE A 101 -9.50 7.49 7.31
N ARG A 102 -9.78 6.40 8.04
CA ARG A 102 -8.92 5.21 8.03
C ARG A 102 -8.96 4.51 6.68
N ASN A 103 -10.13 4.44 6.05
CA ASN A 103 -10.25 3.90 4.69
C ASN A 103 -9.50 4.77 3.67
N LEU A 104 -9.61 6.10 3.78
CA LEU A 104 -8.86 7.03 2.94
C LEU A 104 -7.35 6.86 3.12
N TYR A 105 -6.87 6.65 4.35
CA TYR A 105 -5.45 6.38 4.60
C TYR A 105 -4.98 5.08 3.92
N GLU A 106 -5.78 4.01 3.98
CA GLU A 106 -5.46 2.77 3.27
C GLU A 106 -5.48 2.96 1.73
N ASP A 107 -6.41 3.76 1.20
CA ASP A 107 -6.44 4.13 -0.23
C ASP A 107 -5.17 4.90 -0.64
N ILE A 108 -4.71 5.85 0.19
CA ILE A 108 -3.47 6.60 -0.04
C ILE A 108 -2.26 5.65 -0.07
N LYS A 109 -2.17 4.72 0.88
CA LYS A 109 -1.11 3.70 0.92
C LYS A 109 -1.11 2.87 -0.35
N GLN A 110 -2.28 2.39 -0.77
CA GLN A 110 -2.42 1.60 -1.98
C GLN A 110 -2.03 2.40 -3.22
N GLN A 111 -2.39 3.68 -3.30
CA GLN A 111 -2.02 4.55 -4.42
C GLN A 111 -0.50 4.80 -4.47
N ALA A 112 0.15 5.06 -3.32
CA ALA A 112 1.59 5.23 -3.25
C ALA A 112 2.34 3.97 -3.67
N GLN A 113 1.85 2.79 -3.26
CA GLN A 113 2.39 1.52 -3.71
C GLN A 113 2.19 1.30 -5.21
N SER A 114 1.00 1.60 -5.73
CA SER A 114 0.69 1.48 -7.16
C SER A 114 1.60 2.35 -8.04
N ASN A 115 1.94 3.55 -7.59
CA ASN A 115 2.92 4.40 -8.28
C ASN A 115 4.30 3.73 -8.34
N MET A 116 4.74 3.14 -7.23
CA MET A 116 6.02 2.44 -7.16
C MET A 116 6.04 1.21 -8.07
N ASP A 117 5.00 0.38 -8.04
CA ASP A 117 4.86 -0.78 -8.92
C ASP A 117 4.81 -0.38 -10.41
N SER A 118 4.17 0.75 -10.73
CA SER A 118 4.12 1.30 -12.09
C SER A 118 5.49 1.78 -12.56
N ALA A 119 6.25 2.48 -11.69
CA ALA A 119 7.61 2.89 -11.98
C ALA A 119 8.53 1.70 -12.21
N ILE A 120 8.40 0.66 -11.38
CA ILE A 120 9.12 -0.61 -11.52
C ILE A 120 8.85 -1.22 -12.91
N GLY A 121 7.58 -1.34 -13.30
CA GLY A 121 7.19 -1.90 -14.58
C GLY A 121 7.73 -1.11 -15.78
N PHE A 122 7.69 0.22 -15.69
CA PHE A 122 8.27 1.10 -16.69
C PHE A 122 9.79 0.89 -16.82
N ILE A 123 10.54 0.92 -15.71
CA ILE A 123 12.00 0.77 -15.74
C ILE A 123 12.42 -0.60 -16.30
N GLN A 124 11.66 -1.65 -16.01
CA GLN A 124 11.93 -2.98 -16.56
C GLN A 124 11.77 -3.05 -18.08
N THR A 125 10.82 -2.31 -18.63
CA THR A 125 10.48 -2.31 -20.07
C THR A 125 11.14 -1.18 -20.86
N TYR A 126 11.82 -0.25 -20.17
CA TYR A 126 12.46 0.92 -20.77
C TYR A 126 13.55 0.55 -21.79
N ASP A 127 13.47 1.17 -22.98
CA ASP A 127 14.46 1.02 -24.03
C ASP A 127 15.75 1.81 -23.71
N TYR A 128 16.73 1.11 -23.18
CA TYR A 128 18.03 1.67 -22.80
C TYR A 128 18.96 1.94 -23.99
N TYR A 129 18.63 1.44 -25.19
CA TYR A 129 19.42 1.69 -26.39
C TYR A 129 19.11 3.06 -26.98
N THR A 130 17.82 3.39 -27.11
CA THR A 130 17.38 4.69 -27.66
C THR A 130 17.28 5.79 -26.60
N ARG A 131 17.22 5.43 -25.31
CA ARG A 131 17.15 6.33 -24.15
C ARG A 131 16.14 7.48 -24.33
N PRO A 132 14.87 7.18 -24.64
CA PRO A 132 13.84 8.20 -24.79
C PRO A 132 13.59 8.91 -23.45
N GLN A 133 13.17 10.17 -23.46
CA GLN A 133 12.89 10.87 -22.20
C GLN A 133 11.84 10.10 -21.36
N PRO A 134 12.11 9.82 -20.06
CA PRO A 134 11.27 8.99 -19.22
C PRO A 134 10.07 9.76 -18.65
N VAL A 135 9.29 10.42 -19.51
CA VAL A 135 8.20 11.35 -19.14
C VAL A 135 7.18 10.67 -18.20
N TYR A 136 6.88 9.39 -18.44
CA TYR A 136 5.99 8.61 -17.57
C TYR A 136 6.51 8.52 -16.13
N LEU A 137 7.80 8.23 -15.95
CA LEU A 137 8.41 8.10 -14.64
C LEU A 137 8.47 9.45 -13.91
N ASP A 138 8.79 10.53 -14.64
CA ASP A 138 8.77 11.88 -14.07
C ASP A 138 7.36 12.31 -13.64
N ASN A 139 6.33 11.93 -14.40
CA ASN A 139 4.93 12.15 -14.04
C ASN A 139 4.54 11.40 -12.77
N LEU A 140 4.93 10.12 -12.64
CA LEU A 140 4.68 9.33 -11.41
C LEU A 140 5.33 9.99 -10.19
N CYS A 141 6.56 10.48 -10.32
CA CYS A 141 7.23 11.22 -9.25
C CYS A 141 6.46 12.49 -8.87
N ARG A 142 6.06 13.30 -9.86
CA ARG A 142 5.31 14.54 -9.63
C ARG A 142 3.97 14.28 -8.94
N GLN A 143 3.21 13.29 -9.42
CA GLN A 143 1.94 12.88 -8.82
C GLN A 143 2.13 12.40 -7.38
N GLY A 144 3.19 11.62 -7.12
CA GLY A 144 3.54 11.19 -5.77
C GLY A 144 3.88 12.35 -4.83
N ASP A 145 4.57 13.39 -5.30
CA ASP A 145 4.84 14.57 -4.46
C ASP A 145 3.55 15.30 -4.11
N GLU A 146 2.62 15.41 -5.06
CA GLU A 146 1.33 16.07 -4.85
C GLU A 146 0.46 15.29 -3.86
N LEU A 147 0.43 13.96 -3.97
CA LEU A 147 -0.25 13.07 -3.03
C LEU A 147 0.32 13.23 -1.61
N VAL A 148 1.65 13.18 -1.45
CA VAL A 148 2.31 13.37 -0.15
C VAL A 148 2.01 14.76 0.42
N ARG A 149 2.00 15.81 -0.41
CA ARG A 149 1.68 17.17 0.02
C ARG A 149 0.25 17.26 0.55
N LYS A 150 -0.74 16.77 -0.20
CA LYS A 150 -2.15 16.81 0.20
C LYS A 150 -2.40 15.94 1.44
N PHE A 151 -1.76 14.78 1.51
CA PHE A 151 -1.79 13.93 2.69
C PHE A 151 -1.20 14.62 3.93
N ASN A 152 -0.05 15.30 3.80
CA ASN A 152 0.54 16.04 4.91
C ASN A 152 -0.39 17.14 5.44
N ILE A 153 -1.07 17.87 4.54
CA ILE A 153 -2.07 18.88 4.92
C ILE A 153 -3.24 18.22 5.66
N LEU A 154 -3.76 17.10 5.15
CA LEU A 154 -4.83 16.35 5.80
C LEU A 154 -4.41 15.94 7.22
N VAL A 155 -3.21 15.39 7.39
CA VAL A 155 -2.66 14.97 8.69
C VAL A 155 -2.51 16.15 9.65
N GLU A 156 -1.95 17.27 9.17
CA GLU A 156 -1.81 18.48 9.97
C GLU A 156 -3.18 18.94 10.50
N LYS A 157 -4.19 18.99 9.64
CA LYS A 157 -5.54 19.39 10.04
C LYS A 157 -6.20 18.39 10.98
N MET A 158 -5.94 17.09 10.84
CA MET A 158 -6.44 16.10 11.80
C MET A 158 -5.82 16.26 13.18
N VAL A 159 -4.51 16.53 13.25
CA VAL A 159 -3.81 16.78 14.52
C VAL A 159 -4.29 18.10 15.16
N ASP A 160 -4.53 19.15 14.37
CA ASP A 160 -5.07 20.42 14.87
C ASP A 160 -6.49 20.28 15.48
N ILE A 161 -7.25 19.26 15.05
CA ILE A 161 -8.68 19.07 15.34
C ILE A 161 -8.92 18.01 16.45
N ASP A 162 -7.93 17.75 17.31
CA ASP A 162 -7.89 16.72 18.38
C ASP A 162 -9.11 16.63 19.34
N THR A 163 -10.14 17.47 19.18
CA THR A 163 -11.40 17.45 19.92
C THR A 163 -12.65 17.02 19.13
N ASN A 164 -12.64 16.95 17.79
CA ASN A 164 -13.77 16.42 16.99
C ASN A 164 -13.39 16.15 15.52
N LEU A 165 -13.02 14.91 15.17
CA LEU A 165 -12.83 14.46 13.78
C LEU A 165 -14.06 14.73 12.88
N SER A 166 -15.24 14.89 13.47
CA SER A 166 -16.49 15.32 12.83
C SER A 166 -16.45 16.75 12.25
N SER A 167 -15.44 17.55 12.61
CA SER A 167 -15.22 18.91 12.14
C SER A 167 -14.07 19.04 11.14
N LEU A 168 -13.43 17.92 10.75
CA LEU A 168 -12.48 17.93 9.65
C LEU A 168 -13.21 18.40 8.38
N ASP A 169 -12.74 19.51 7.83
CA ASP A 169 -13.31 20.06 6.60
C ASP A 169 -13.19 19.02 5.48
N MET A 170 -14.35 18.58 4.97
CA MET A 170 -14.45 17.59 3.89
C MET A 170 -13.67 18.03 2.65
N LYS A 171 -13.41 19.32 2.49
CA LYS A 171 -12.57 19.82 1.40
C LYS A 171 -11.18 19.18 1.37
N TYR A 172 -10.54 18.93 2.51
CA TYR A 172 -9.19 18.32 2.53
C TYR A 172 -9.24 16.82 2.18
N VAL A 173 -10.33 16.16 2.58
CA VAL A 173 -10.62 14.75 2.23
C VAL A 173 -10.86 14.65 0.72
N ASP A 174 -11.73 15.52 0.19
CA ASP A 174 -12.06 15.60 -1.24
C ASP A 174 -10.82 15.94 -2.08
N ASP A 175 -9.99 16.88 -1.62
CA ASP A 175 -8.74 17.27 -2.30
C ASP A 175 -7.80 16.07 -2.49
N VAL A 176 -7.72 15.16 -1.50
CA VAL A 176 -6.91 13.94 -1.57
C VAL A 176 -7.57 12.92 -2.50
N ILE A 177 -8.87 12.71 -2.39
CA ILE A 177 -9.63 11.78 -3.24
C ILE A 177 -9.54 12.19 -4.71
N GLU A 178 -9.74 13.47 -5.02
CA GLU A 178 -9.63 14.02 -6.38
C GLU A 178 -8.22 13.82 -6.93
N CYS A 179 -7.19 14.07 -6.12
CA CYS A 179 -5.80 13.82 -6.50
C CYS A 179 -5.58 12.36 -6.92
N MET A 180 -5.99 11.41 -6.07
CA MET A 180 -5.84 9.98 -6.37
C MET A 180 -6.66 9.56 -7.59
N ASN A 181 -7.88 10.10 -7.76
CA ASN A 181 -8.70 9.80 -8.92
C ASN A 181 -8.08 10.33 -10.21
N GLY A 182 -7.50 11.53 -10.19
CA GLY A 182 -6.72 12.06 -11.32
C GLY A 182 -5.54 11.17 -11.66
N MET A 183 -4.81 10.70 -10.65
CA MET A 183 -3.68 9.76 -10.85
C MET A 183 -4.13 8.44 -11.50
N ARG A 184 -5.25 7.86 -11.06
CA ARG A 184 -5.79 6.62 -11.63
C ARG A 184 -6.26 6.80 -13.08
N GLN A 185 -6.89 7.94 -13.40
CA GLN A 185 -7.30 8.26 -14.76
C GLN A 185 -6.09 8.48 -15.68
N ASP A 186 -5.05 9.15 -15.21
CA ASP A 186 -3.82 9.38 -15.98
C ASP A 186 -3.08 8.07 -16.29
N VAL A 187 -3.05 7.12 -15.36
CA VAL A 187 -2.48 5.78 -15.60
C VAL A 187 -3.24 5.03 -16.70
N HIS A 188 -4.56 5.15 -16.76
CA HIS A 188 -5.35 4.59 -17.85
C HIS A 188 -5.16 5.33 -19.18
N SER A 189 -4.84 6.63 -19.14
CA SER A 189 -4.63 7.48 -20.32
C SER A 189 -3.27 7.28 -20.96
N GLN A 190 -2.25 6.96 -20.15
CA GLN A 190 -0.85 6.79 -20.57
C GLN A 190 -0.51 5.31 -20.87
N GLY A 191 -1.48 4.41 -20.72
CA GLY A 191 -1.38 2.98 -21.03
C GLY A 191 -1.69 2.59 -22.48
N MET A 192 -1.61 3.53 -23.44
CA MET A 192 -1.64 3.25 -24.89
C MET A 192 -0.45 3.87 -25.61
#